data_AF-A0A7X8GH19-F1
#
_entry.id   AF-A0A7X8GH19-F1
#
_cell.length_a   1.000
_cell.length_b   1.000
_cell.length_c   1.000
_cell.angle_alpha   90.00
_cell.angle_beta   90.00
_cell.angle_gamma   90.00
#
_symmetry.space_group_name_H-M   'P 1'
#
loop_
_entity.id
_entity.type
_entity.pdbx_description
1 polymer ?
#
loop_
_entity_poly.entity_id
_entity_poly.type
_entity_poly.pdbx_seq_one_letter_code
_entity_poly.pdbx_strand_id
1 'polypeptide(L)'
;MEVQDVKSFFEDHKEKLFYVGILKSSQSWFPFCVVSDPDETGSLDTLPVSRSYQSIVEVVEEYARRIPHVEVSFVHYMNREEILRLIEDYGLKHVGLIDADGDGLRCGCGCGCG
;
A
#
# COMPACT_ATOMS: atom_id res chain seq x y z
N MET A 1 2.36 8.33 3.50
CA MET A 1 1.38 7.23 3.60
C MET A 1 0.49 7.53 4.80
N GLU A 2 -0.81 7.45 4.62
CA GLU A 2 -1.79 7.59 5.69
C GLU A 2 -2.20 6.20 6.17
N VAL A 3 -1.98 5.89 7.45
CA VAL A 3 -2.28 4.57 8.03
C VAL A 3 -3.57 4.66 8.83
N GLN A 4 -4.49 3.73 8.57
CA GLN A 4 -5.77 3.64 9.25
C GLN A 4 -6.05 2.18 9.62
N ASP A 5 -6.91 1.96 10.62
CA ASP A 5 -7.47 0.62 10.83
C ASP A 5 -8.36 0.22 9.65
N VAL A 6 -8.46 -1.09 9.43
CA VAL A 6 -9.17 -1.68 8.29
C VAL A 6 -10.63 -1.23 8.22
N LYS A 7 -11.29 -1.10 9.37
CA LYS A 7 -12.72 -0.79 9.43
C LYS A 7 -12.95 0.65 9.00
N SER A 8 -12.23 1.60 9.59
CA SER A 8 -12.30 3.02 9.23
C SER A 8 -11.94 3.25 7.77
N PHE A 9 -10.88 2.64 7.27
CA PHE A 9 -10.47 2.77 5.87
C PHE A 9 -11.61 2.40 4.89
N PHE A 10 -12.29 1.27 5.12
CA PHE A 10 -13.37 0.84 4.23
C PHE A 10 -14.71 1.53 4.50
N GLU A 11 -14.90 2.21 5.63
CA GLU A 11 -16.05 3.10 5.83
C GLU A 11 -15.95 4.33 4.92
N ASP A 12 -14.75 4.87 4.74
CA ASP A 12 -14.48 6.05 3.91
C ASP A 12 -14.31 5.72 2.41
N HIS A 13 -14.10 4.45 2.06
CA HIS A 13 -13.74 4.01 0.71
C HIS A 13 -14.56 2.82 0.18
N LYS A 14 -15.81 2.68 0.61
CA LYS A 14 -16.69 1.51 0.40
C LYS A 14 -16.72 0.91 -1.01
N GLU A 15 -16.63 1.72 -2.06
CA GLU A 15 -16.77 1.27 -3.47
C GLU A 15 -15.51 1.49 -4.30
N LYS A 16 -14.36 1.77 -3.66
CA LYS A 16 -13.12 2.08 -4.36
C LYS A 16 -12.29 0.82 -4.59
N LEU A 17 -11.73 0.74 -5.79
CA LEU A 17 -10.69 -0.22 -6.14
C LEU A 17 -9.33 0.40 -5.82
N PHE A 18 -8.37 -0.44 -5.47
CA PHE A 18 -7.02 -0.01 -5.15
C PHE A 18 -5.97 -0.91 -5.79
N TYR A 19 -4.84 -0.31 -6.12
CA TYR A 19 -3.65 -1.05 -6.50
C TYR A 19 -2.89 -1.52 -5.26
N VAL A 20 -2.51 -2.79 -5.27
CA VAL A 20 -1.82 -3.50 -4.19
C VAL A 20 -0.56 -4.15 -4.76
N GLY A 21 0.55 -4.02 -4.05
CA GLY A 21 1.80 -4.68 -4.39
C GLY A 21 1.80 -6.16 -3.99
N ILE A 22 2.22 -7.04 -4.91
CA ILE A 22 2.40 -8.47 -4.65
C ILE A 22 3.83 -8.86 -5.01
N LEU A 23 4.45 -9.64 -4.13
CA LEU A 23 5.80 -10.15 -4.27
C LEU A 23 5.78 -11.67 -4.49
N LYS A 24 6.80 -12.16 -5.18
CA LYS A 24 7.05 -13.58 -5.43
C LYS A 24 8.41 -13.99 -4.87
N SER A 25 8.41 -15.05 -4.07
CA SER A 25 9.63 -15.82 -3.80
C SER A 25 9.60 -17.16 -4.57
N SER A 26 10.67 -17.93 -4.46
CA SER A 26 10.74 -19.29 -4.99
C SER A 26 9.66 -20.23 -4.42
N GLN A 27 9.09 -19.91 -3.26
CA GLN A 27 8.15 -20.77 -2.53
C GLN A 27 6.69 -20.31 -2.63
N SER A 28 6.45 -19.00 -2.70
CA SER A 28 5.09 -18.46 -2.61
C SER A 28 4.94 -17.05 -3.17
N TRP A 29 3.69 -16.69 -3.44
CA TRP A 29 3.25 -15.31 -3.63
C TRP A 29 2.73 -14.75 -2.32
N PHE A 30 3.03 -13.49 -2.03
CA PHE A 30 2.61 -12.81 -0.82
C PHE A 30 2.44 -11.31 -1.05
N PRO A 31 1.53 -10.63 -0.32
CA PRO A 31 1.37 -9.19 -0.43
C PRO A 31 2.62 -8.47 0.08
N PHE A 32 2.91 -7.33 -0.53
CA PHE A 32 3.85 -6.37 0.03
C PHE A 32 3.21 -5.77 1.29
N CYS A 33 3.83 -5.98 2.44
CA CYS A 33 3.38 -5.46 3.72
C CYS A 33 4.48 -4.62 4.37
N VAL A 34 4.07 -3.68 5.22
CA VAL A 34 4.97 -2.82 5.99
C VAL A 34 4.57 -2.80 7.46
N VAL A 35 5.44 -2.25 8.29
CA VAL A 35 5.17 -2.01 9.71
C VAL A 35 4.52 -0.63 9.85
N SER A 36 3.37 -0.55 10.53
CA SER A 36 2.66 0.70 10.82
C SER A 36 3.50 1.63 11.69
N ASP A 37 4.05 1.08 12.77
CA ASP A 37 4.89 1.76 13.74
C ASP A 37 6.10 0.86 14.10
N PRO A 38 7.30 1.19 13.57
CA PRO A 38 8.52 0.43 13.84
C PRO A 38 8.99 0.47 15.31
N ASP A 39 8.58 1.48 16.08
CA ASP A 39 8.99 1.66 17.47
C ASP A 39 8.08 0.87 18.42
N GLU A 40 6.81 0.67 18.06
CA GLU A 40 5.85 -0.09 18.85
C GLU A 40 5.71 -1.56 18.42
N THR A 41 5.95 -1.86 17.15
CA THR A 41 5.69 -3.19 16.59
C THR A 41 6.85 -3.73 15.76
N GLY A 42 7.24 -4.98 16.01
CA GLY A 42 8.31 -5.67 15.28
C GLY A 42 7.82 -6.53 14.11
N SER A 43 6.53 -6.49 13.78
CA SER A 43 5.88 -7.38 12.80
C SER A 43 5.18 -6.60 11.71
N LEU A 44 5.21 -7.11 10.47
CA LEU A 44 4.43 -6.58 9.36
C LEU A 44 2.94 -6.67 9.68
N ASP A 45 2.25 -5.53 9.62
CA ASP A 45 0.86 -5.42 10.06
C ASP A 45 0.01 -4.51 9.17
N THR A 46 0.62 -3.91 8.15
CA THR A 46 -0.02 -2.91 7.30
C THR A 46 0.04 -3.32 5.84
N LEU A 47 -1.10 -3.27 5.15
CA LEU A 47 -1.19 -3.44 3.71
C LEU A 47 -1.17 -2.07 3.01
N PRO A 48 -0.11 -1.73 2.25
CA PRO A 48 -0.09 -0.51 1.46
C PRO A 48 -0.96 -0.65 0.22
N VAL A 49 -1.80 0.35 -0.03
CA VAL A 49 -2.71 0.43 -1.17
C VAL A 49 -2.63 1.83 -1.79
N SER A 50 -2.93 1.94 -3.08
CA SER A 50 -2.91 3.23 -3.79
C SER A 50 -4.04 3.31 -4.80
N ARG A 51 -4.53 4.53 -5.08
CA ARG A 51 -5.41 4.76 -6.24
C ARG A 51 -4.64 4.98 -7.54
N SER A 52 -3.34 5.22 -7.44
CA SER A 52 -2.41 5.41 -8.54
C SER A 52 -1.49 4.20 -8.69
N TYR A 53 -1.48 3.61 -9.88
CA TYR A 53 -0.54 2.53 -10.22
C TYR A 53 0.91 2.98 -10.05
N GLN A 54 1.23 4.22 -10.45
CA GLN A 54 2.58 4.76 -10.39
C GLN A 54 3.08 4.86 -8.94
N SER A 55 2.24 5.34 -8.02
CA SER A 55 2.65 5.52 -6.63
C SER A 55 2.96 4.21 -5.92
N ILE A 56 2.21 3.15 -6.22
CA ILE A 56 2.45 1.84 -5.59
C ILE A 56 3.60 1.10 -6.27
N VAL A 57 3.77 1.20 -7.59
CA VAL A 57 4.85 0.48 -8.29
C VAL A 57 6.22 1.01 -7.88
N GLU A 58 6.36 2.33 -7.72
CA GLU A 58 7.60 2.95 -7.24
C GLU A 58 8.02 2.40 -5.88
N VAL A 59 7.07 2.35 -4.94
CA VAL A 59 7.30 1.82 -3.60
C VAL A 59 7.62 0.33 -3.66
N VAL A 60 6.79 -0.47 -4.33
CA VAL A 60 6.96 -1.93 -4.40
C VAL A 60 8.29 -2.30 -5.04
N GLU A 61 8.69 -1.65 -6.13
CA GLU A 61 9.97 -1.92 -6.78
C GLU A 61 11.17 -1.53 -5.94
N GLU A 62 11.11 -0.39 -5.24
CA GLU A 62 12.18 0.05 -4.35
C GLU A 62 12.43 -0.98 -3.25
N TYR A 63 11.37 -1.47 -2.61
CA TYR A 63 11.49 -2.46 -1.54
C TYR A 63 11.80 -3.87 -2.06
N ALA A 64 11.23 -4.30 -3.20
CA ALA A 64 11.50 -5.61 -3.77
C ALA A 64 12.99 -5.83 -4.04
N ARG A 65 13.73 -4.78 -4.45
CA ARG A 65 15.20 -4.85 -4.66
C ARG A 65 15.99 -5.04 -3.36
N ARG A 66 15.40 -4.73 -2.21
CA ARG A 66 16.05 -4.76 -0.89
C ARG A 66 15.71 -6.02 -0.09
N ILE A 67 14.64 -6.74 -0.46
CA ILE A 67 14.20 -7.95 0.23
C ILE A 67 14.90 -9.16 -0.40
N PRO A 68 15.75 -9.89 0.34
CA PRO A 68 16.37 -11.11 -0.17
C PRO A 68 15.32 -12.12 -0.61
N HIS A 69 15.62 -12.89 -1.66
CA HIS A 69 14.77 -13.96 -2.19
C HIS A 69 13.47 -13.54 -2.89
N VAL A 70 13.22 -12.23 -3.08
CA VAL A 70 12.19 -11.76 -4.00
C VAL A 70 12.72 -11.89 -5.44
N GLU A 71 11.99 -12.65 -6.27
CA GLU A 71 12.34 -12.90 -7.67
C GLU A 71 11.54 -12.01 -8.61
N VAL A 72 10.27 -11.76 -8.27
CA VAL A 72 9.33 -10.98 -9.07
C VAL A 72 8.50 -10.11 -8.14
N SER A 73 8.18 -8.90 -8.61
CA SER A 73 7.16 -8.06 -8.00
C SER A 73 6.18 -7.62 -9.09
N PHE A 74 4.92 -7.43 -8.72
CA PHE A 74 3.92 -6.82 -9.59
C PHE A 74 2.86 -6.10 -8.77
N VAL A 75 2.02 -5.33 -9.46
CA VAL A 75 0.93 -4.58 -8.86
C VAL A 75 -0.39 -5.11 -9.41
N HIS A 76 -1.34 -5.40 -8.51
CA HIS A 76 -2.66 -5.86 -8.88
C HIS A 76 -3.73 -4.84 -8.50
N TYR A 77 -4.78 -4.72 -9.30
CA TYR A 77 -5.90 -3.82 -9.03
C TYR A 77 -7.04 -4.63 -8.43
N MET A 78 -7.32 -4.37 -7.15
CA MET A 78 -8.17 -5.21 -6.31
C MET A 78 -9.38 -4.43 -5.80
N ASN A 79 -10.48 -5.16 -5.62
CA ASN A 79 -11.67 -4.67 -4.92
C ASN A 79 -11.55 -4.85 -3.40
N ARG A 80 -12.56 -4.32 -2.71
CA ARG A 80 -12.65 -4.39 -1.24
C ARG A 80 -12.63 -5.83 -0.73
N GLU A 81 -13.41 -6.73 -1.31
CA GLU A 81 -13.52 -8.11 -0.85
C GLU A 81 -12.20 -8.86 -0.98
N GLU A 82 -11.45 -8.62 -2.06
CA GLU A 82 -10.13 -9.18 -2.29
C GLU A 82 -9.11 -8.65 -1.27
N ILE A 83 -9.13 -7.35 -1.01
CA ILE A 83 -8.24 -6.73 -0.01
C ILE A 83 -8.56 -7.24 1.40
N LEU A 84 -9.85 -7.36 1.76
CA LEU A 84 -10.26 -7.89 3.06
C LEU A 84 -9.79 -9.34 3.27
N ARG A 85 -9.83 -10.18 2.22
CA ARG A 85 -9.27 -11.54 2.30
C ARG A 85 -7.77 -11.53 2.54
N LEU A 86 -7.01 -10.69 1.85
CA LEU A 86 -5.57 -10.57 2.11
C LEU A 86 -5.27 -10.14 3.55
N ILE A 87 -6.04 -9.19 4.07
CA ILE A 87 -5.90 -8.72 5.44
C ILE A 87 -6.15 -9.85 6.43
N GLU A 88 -7.21 -10.65 6.22
CA GLU A 88 -7.55 -11.79 7.06
C GLU A 88 -6.49 -12.91 6.98
N ASP A 89 -6.12 -13.33 5.77
CA ASP A 89 -5.18 -14.43 5.52
C ASP A 89 -3.78 -14.14 6.08
N TYR A 90 -3.35 -12.88 6.06
CA TYR A 90 -2.03 -12.45 6.54
C TYR A 90 -2.07 -11.80 7.93
N GLY A 91 -3.23 -11.73 8.58
CA GLY A 91 -3.38 -11.17 9.93
C GLY A 91 -3.01 -9.68 10.04
N LEU A 92 -3.24 -8.91 8.97
CA LEU A 92 -2.92 -7.50 8.92
C LEU A 92 -3.95 -6.69 9.72
N LYS A 93 -3.50 -5.60 10.34
CA LYS A 93 -4.32 -4.76 11.23
C LYS A 93 -4.65 -3.41 10.63
N HIS A 94 -3.86 -2.97 9.66
CA HIS A 94 -3.94 -1.63 9.11
C HIS A 94 -3.91 -1.63 7.59
N VAL A 95 -4.45 -0.56 7.02
CA VAL A 95 -4.34 -0.23 5.60
C VAL A 95 -3.59 1.09 5.48
N GLY A 96 -2.55 1.11 4.65
CA GLY A 96 -1.76 2.30 4.38
C GLY A 96 -2.10 2.88 3.01
N LEU A 97 -2.78 4.02 2.95
CA LEU A 97 -3.05 4.70 1.69
C LEU A 97 -1.82 5.50 1.23
N ILE A 98 -1.36 5.18 0.02
CA ILE A 98 -0.31 5.91 -0.70
C ILE A 98 -1.01 6.76 -1.76
N ASP A 99 -1.37 8.00 -1.44
CA ASP A 99 -1.78 8.98 -2.45
C ASP A 99 -0.56 9.78 -2.91
N ALA A 100 -0.43 9.98 -4.23
CA ALA A 100 0.53 10.93 -4.81
C ALA A 100 0.15 12.38 -4.46
N ASP A 101 -1.14 12.64 -4.24
CA ASP A 101 -1.67 13.96 -3.90
C ASP A 101 -1.69 14.16 -2.39
N GLY A 102 -0.48 14.20 -1.83
CA GLY A 102 -0.26 15.00 -0.64
C GLY A 102 -0.36 16.48 -1.00
N ASP A 103 -1.57 16.98 -1.25
CA ASP A 103 -1.87 18.41 -1.22
C ASP A 103 -1.93 18.89 0.25
N GLY A 104 -0.85 18.61 0.97
CA GLY A 104 -0.32 19.41 2.06
C GLY A 104 0.95 20.19 1.62
N LEU A 105 1.40 20.02 0.37
CA LEU A 105 2.37 20.89 -0.25
C LEU A 105 1.64 21.93 -1.09
N ARG A 106 1.42 23.10 -0.46
CA ARG A 106 1.32 24.39 -1.15
C ARG A 106 2.20 24.34 -2.40
N CYS A 107 1.59 24.27 -3.58
CA CYS A 107 2.27 24.53 -4.84
C CYS A 107 2.86 25.95 -4.77
N GLY A 108 4.12 26.02 -4.34
CA GLY A 108 5.03 27.15 -4.52
C GLY A 108 5.75 27.07 -5.87
N CYS A 109 5.25 26.28 -6.82
CA CYS A 109 5.64 26.44 -8.21
C CYS A 109 4.90 27.66 -8.76
N GLY A 110 5.66 28.73 -9.02
CA GLY A 110 5.17 30.02 -9.54
C GLY A 110 4.62 29.93 -10.96
N CYS A 111 3.59 29.11 -11.16
CA CYS A 111 2.78 29.10 -12.35
C CYS A 111 1.63 30.08 -12.09
N GLY A 112 1.79 31.31 -12.58
CA GLY A 112 0.82 32.38 -12.40
C GLY A 112 -0.58 31.97 -12.89
N CYS A 113 -1.48 31.74 -11.94
CA CYS A 113 -2.91 31.77 -12.19
C CYS A 113 -3.34 33.25 -12.14
N GLY A 114 -3.59 33.81 -13.32
CA GLY A 114 -4.44 34.98 -13.47
C GLY A 114 -5.92 34.61 -13.43
#